data_AF-A0A6L8XW31-F1
#
_entry.id   AF-A0A6L8XW31-F1
#
_cell.length_a   1.000
_cell.length_b   1.000
_cell.length_c   1.000
_cell.angle_alpha   90.00
_cell.angle_beta   90.00
_cell.angle_gamma   90.00
#
_symmetry.space_group_name_H-M   'P 1'
#
loop_
_entity.id
_entity.type
_entity.pdbx_description
1 polymer ?
#
loop_
_entity_poly.entity_id
_entity_poly.type
_entity_poly.pdbx_seq_one_letter_code
_entity_poly.pdbx_strand_id
1 'polypeptide(L)'
;MRCGAGVEYDKVLPDMIPNGTVLTVTQEAVASNGNSWGYTNYNGTYGWIALTQVTKYEEPTEGAPIPHTRYVINCNESITLRTNPDVNATEICQIPLGTAVATFGDAGNGFISVYYQGSSGYCLASYLSAPVD
;
A
#
# COMPACT_ATOMS: atom_id res chain seq x y z
N MET A 1 15.67 14.32 16.82
CA MET A 1 14.47 14.79 17.54
C MET A 1 14.79 16.05 18.32
N ARG A 2 13.79 16.90 18.57
CA ARG A 2 13.93 18.15 19.35
C ARG A 2 12.91 18.25 20.48
N CYS A 3 13.19 19.07 21.49
CA CYS A 3 12.30 19.24 22.64
C CYS A 3 11.02 20.05 22.31
N GLY A 4 10.97 20.70 21.15
CA GLY A 4 9.79 21.39 20.63
C GLY A 4 9.66 21.30 19.10
N ALA A 5 8.50 21.70 18.60
CA ALA A 5 8.16 21.70 17.18
C ALA A 5 8.82 22.90 16.47
N GLY A 6 10.07 22.72 16.05
CA GLY A 6 10.85 23.76 15.39
C GLY A 6 12.35 23.49 15.43
N VAL A 7 13.12 24.05 14.51
CA VAL A 7 14.58 23.86 14.45
C VAL A 7 15.33 24.67 15.52
N GLU A 8 14.67 25.65 16.10
CA GLU A 8 15.12 26.52 17.19
C GLU A 8 15.20 25.80 18.54
N TYR A 9 14.47 24.70 18.72
CA TYR A 9 14.47 23.92 19.96
C TYR A 9 15.66 22.98 20.04
N ASP A 10 16.17 22.74 21.25
CA ASP A 10 17.32 21.86 21.48
C ASP A 10 17.07 20.42 21.03
N LYS A 11 18.14 19.75 20.58
CA LYS A 11 18.10 18.33 20.24
C LYS A 11 17.96 17.50 21.51
N VAL A 12 17.08 16.51 21.49
CA VAL A 12 16.91 15.54 22.59
C VAL A 12 17.65 14.22 22.33
N LEU A 13 18.18 14.04 21.12
CA LEU A 13 19.05 12.93 20.77
C LEU A 13 20.44 13.44 20.41
N PRO A 14 21.51 12.76 20.85
CA PRO A 14 22.87 13.07 20.42
C PRO A 14 23.08 12.76 18.94
N ASP A 15 22.51 11.66 18.46
CA ASP A 15 22.63 11.17 17.08
C ASP A 15 21.33 11.32 16.28
N MET A 16 21.46 11.23 14.95
CA MET A 16 20.30 11.15 14.06
C MET A 16 19.64 9.77 14.17
N ILE A 17 18.32 9.74 13.98
CA ILE A 17 17.58 8.48 13.83
C ILE A 17 18.01 7.83 12.51
N PRO A 18 18.38 6.54 12.48
CA PRO A 18 18.75 5.85 11.25
C PRO A 18 17.64 5.86 10.21
N ASN A 19 18.02 5.98 8.93
CA ASN A 19 17.07 5.85 7.82
C ASN A 19 16.41 4.46 7.84
N GLY A 20 15.12 4.38 7.50
CA GLY A 20 14.32 3.15 7.58
C GLY A 20 13.74 2.85 8.96
N THR A 21 14.03 3.66 9.98
CA THR A 21 13.35 3.54 11.28
C THR A 21 11.88 3.95 11.15
N VAL A 22 10.96 3.04 11.49
CA VAL A 22 9.53 3.34 11.59
C VAL A 22 9.27 4.01 12.95
N LEU A 23 8.58 5.15 12.93
CA LEU A 23 8.26 5.95 14.11
C LEU A 23 6.75 6.15 14.20
N THR A 24 6.17 5.87 15.37
CA THR A 24 4.77 6.20 15.63
C THR A 24 4.66 7.69 15.96
N VAL A 25 3.95 8.44 15.12
CA VAL A 25 3.61 9.84 15.38
C VAL A 25 2.30 9.88 16.18
N THR A 26 2.33 10.51 17.35
CA THR A 26 1.18 10.56 18.28
C THR A 26 0.52 11.94 18.35
N GLN A 27 1.23 12.99 17.95
CA GLN A 27 0.72 14.36 17.88
C GLN A 27 1.38 15.09 16.71
N GLU A 28 0.71 16.09 16.15
CA GLU A 28 1.26 16.96 15.12
C GLU A 28 1.15 18.42 15.56
N ALA A 29 2.14 19.23 15.18
CA ALA A 29 2.15 20.67 15.40
C ALA A 29 2.78 21.37 14.19
N VAL A 30 2.34 22.59 13.92
CA VAL A 30 2.90 23.44 12.88
C VAL A 30 3.78 24.51 13.55
N ALA A 31 5.06 24.55 13.19
CA ALA A 31 5.99 25.55 13.69
C ALA A 31 5.69 26.93 13.09
N SER A 32 6.23 28.01 13.68
CA SER A 32 5.99 29.39 13.21
C SER A 32 6.43 29.66 11.76
N ASN A 33 7.34 28.83 11.22
CA ASN A 33 7.77 28.89 9.82
C ASN A 33 6.89 28.06 8.86
N GLY A 34 5.80 27.47 9.34
CA GLY A 34 4.85 26.66 8.55
C GLY A 34 5.22 25.19 8.40
N ASN A 35 6.37 24.74 8.91
CA ASN A 35 6.75 23.33 8.84
C ASN A 35 5.96 22.48 9.84
N SER A 36 5.46 21.32 9.41
CA SER A 36 4.81 20.35 10.28
C SER A 36 5.83 19.46 11.01
N TRP A 37 5.55 19.21 12.28
CA TRP A 37 6.34 18.36 13.17
C TRP A 37 5.46 17.31 13.82
N GLY A 38 6.01 16.09 13.97
CA GLY A 38 5.37 14.98 14.65
C GLY A 38 6.03 14.69 15.99
N TYR A 39 5.25 14.47 17.04
CA TYR A 39 5.72 14.00 18.34
C TYR A 39 5.80 12.48 18.35
N THR A 40 6.94 11.94 18.75
CA THR A 40 7.22 10.49 18.72
C THR A 40 8.10 10.05 19.88
N ASN A 41 8.23 8.74 20.04
CA ASN A 41 9.18 8.09 20.93
C ASN A 41 10.20 7.30 20.10
N TYR A 42 11.49 7.49 20.39
CA TYR A 42 12.56 6.68 19.85
C TYR A 42 13.45 6.20 21.00
N ASN A 43 13.51 4.87 21.20
CA ASN A 43 14.31 4.23 22.25
C ASN A 43 14.11 4.87 23.64
N GLY A 44 12.86 5.17 24.01
CA GLY A 44 12.52 5.77 25.31
C GLY A 44 12.70 7.29 25.38
N THR A 45 13.28 7.92 24.36
CA THR A 45 13.38 9.39 24.27
C THR A 45 12.18 9.95 23.51
N TYR A 46 11.47 10.90 24.11
CA TYR A 46 10.36 11.59 23.45
C TYR A 46 10.78 12.93 22.86
N GLY A 47 10.14 13.33 21.77
CA GLY A 47 10.41 14.61 21.13
C GLY A 47 9.80 14.75 19.74
N TRP A 48 10.10 15.88 19.13
CA TRP A 48 9.55 16.29 17.84
C TRP A 48 10.50 15.98 16.69
N ILE A 49 9.95 15.47 15.58
CA ILE A 49 10.62 15.27 14.30
C ILE A 49 9.96 16.15 13.23
N ALA A 50 10.74 16.67 12.29
CA ALA A 50 10.18 17.36 11.13
C ALA A 50 9.52 16.33 10.20
N LEU A 51 8.23 16.50 9.91
CA LEU A 51 7.51 15.56 9.05
C LEU A 51 8.00 15.60 7.59
N THR A 52 8.67 16.69 7.20
CA THR A 52 9.36 16.82 5.90
C THR A 52 10.59 15.92 5.75
N GLN A 53 11.06 15.29 6.82
CA GLN A 53 12.22 14.39 6.83
C GLN A 53 11.82 12.91 6.97
N VAL A 54 10.53 12.62 6.97
CA VAL A 54 9.99 11.26 7.02
C VAL A 54 9.02 11.04 5.88
N THR A 55 8.82 9.79 5.50
CA THR A 55 7.76 9.40 4.57
C THR A 55 6.60 8.85 5.40
N LYS A 56 5.37 9.26 5.09
CA LYS A 56 4.18 8.68 5.71
C LYS A 56 4.17 7.19 5.38
N TYR A 57 4.29 6.37 6.42
CA TYR A 57 4.20 4.92 6.32
C TYR A 57 2.78 4.52 6.70
N GLU A 58 2.09 3.85 5.79
CA GLU A 58 0.84 3.17 6.09
C GLU A 58 1.19 1.70 6.27
N GLU A 59 1.06 1.20 7.51
CA GLU A 59 1.17 -0.24 7.73
C GLU A 59 0.15 -0.96 6.84
N PRO A 60 0.53 -2.09 6.22
CA PRO A 60 -0.46 -2.99 5.63
C PRO A 60 -1.52 -3.27 6.70
N THR A 61 -2.77 -2.92 6.43
CA THR A 61 -3.85 -3.16 7.38
C THR A 61 -3.86 -4.66 7.73
N GLU A 62 -3.76 -4.96 9.02
CA GLU A 62 -3.89 -6.34 9.51
C GLU A 62 -5.26 -6.88 9.05
N GLY A 63 -5.25 -7.89 8.18
CA GLY A 63 -6.44 -8.43 7.52
C GLY A 63 -6.67 -7.96 6.08
N ALA A 64 -5.82 -7.10 5.51
CA ALA A 64 -5.81 -6.85 4.07
C ALA A 64 -5.40 -8.13 3.32
N PRO A 65 -6.12 -8.52 2.26
CA PRO A 65 -5.76 -9.70 1.48
C PRO A 65 -4.37 -9.51 0.86
N ILE A 66 -3.47 -10.47 1.15
CA ILE A 66 -2.12 -10.49 0.58
C ILE A 66 -2.26 -10.77 -0.93
N PRO A 67 -1.74 -9.90 -1.80
CA PRO A 67 -1.84 -10.11 -3.23
C PRO A 67 -0.95 -11.29 -3.65
N HIS A 68 -1.48 -12.15 -4.51
CA HIS A 68 -0.72 -13.20 -5.18
C HIS A 68 -0.54 -12.84 -6.65
N THR A 69 0.66 -13.01 -7.19
CA THR A 69 0.89 -12.88 -8.62
C THR A 69 0.40 -14.12 -9.35
N ARG A 70 -0.41 -13.90 -10.39
CA ARG A 70 -0.86 -14.94 -11.32
C ARG A 70 -0.71 -14.46 -12.76
N TYR A 71 -0.62 -15.38 -13.69
CA TYR A 71 -0.55 -15.08 -15.12
C TYR A 71 -1.82 -15.47 -15.84
N VAL A 72 -2.23 -14.66 -16.83
CA VAL A 72 -3.33 -15.01 -17.74
C VAL A 72 -2.91 -16.19 -18.61
N ILE A 73 -3.71 -17.25 -18.59
CA ILE A 73 -3.50 -18.50 -19.32
C ILE A 73 -4.82 -19.01 -19.92
N ASN A 74 -4.76 -20.07 -20.73
CA ASN A 74 -5.92 -20.79 -21.25
C ASN A 74 -6.88 -19.95 -22.13
N CYS A 75 -6.43 -18.82 -22.69
CA CYS A 75 -7.17 -18.03 -23.67
C CYS A 75 -6.31 -17.81 -24.94
N ASN A 76 -6.94 -17.38 -26.04
CA ASN A 76 -6.20 -17.12 -27.28
C ASN A 76 -5.48 -15.76 -27.26
N GLU A 77 -6.17 -14.68 -26.88
CA GLU A 77 -5.63 -13.31 -26.95
C GLU A 77 -5.71 -12.58 -25.61
N SER A 78 -6.87 -12.58 -24.95
CA SER A 78 -7.09 -11.87 -23.70
C SER A 78 -8.28 -12.42 -22.91
N ILE A 79 -8.43 -11.95 -21.67
CA ILE A 79 -9.61 -12.15 -20.83
C ILE A 79 -10.22 -10.80 -20.41
N THR A 80 -11.52 -10.80 -20.14
CA THR A 80 -12.21 -9.61 -19.63
C THR A 80 -12.01 -9.44 -18.12
N LEU A 81 -11.59 -8.24 -17.68
CA LEU A 81 -11.75 -7.76 -16.30
C LEU A 81 -13.15 -7.16 -16.14
N ARG A 82 -13.92 -7.65 -15.18
CA ARG A 82 -15.33 -7.27 -14.99
C ARG A 82 -15.57 -6.48 -13.71
N THR A 83 -16.66 -5.71 -13.68
CA THR A 83 -17.07 -4.92 -12.51
C THR A 83 -17.63 -5.76 -11.36
N ASN A 84 -18.12 -6.97 -11.64
CA ASN A 84 -18.65 -7.92 -10.65
C ASN A 84 -18.24 -9.37 -11.00
N PRO A 85 -18.26 -10.32 -10.05
CA PRO A 85 -17.97 -11.74 -10.27
C PRO A 85 -19.13 -12.47 -11.00
N ASP A 86 -19.42 -12.03 -12.22
CA ASP A 86 -20.46 -12.54 -13.11
C ASP A 86 -20.00 -12.41 -14.56
N VAL A 87 -20.22 -13.45 -15.36
CA VAL A 87 -19.88 -13.46 -16.80
C VAL A 87 -20.66 -12.43 -17.62
N ASN A 88 -21.78 -11.92 -17.09
CA ASN A 88 -22.61 -10.88 -17.70
C ASN A 88 -22.31 -9.48 -17.17
N ALA A 89 -21.41 -9.34 -16.18
CA ALA A 89 -21.05 -8.04 -15.64
C ALA A 89 -20.29 -7.18 -16.65
N THR A 90 -20.42 -5.85 -16.52
CA THR A 90 -19.77 -4.87 -17.39
C THR A 90 -18.26 -5.09 -17.46
N GLU A 91 -17.73 -4.98 -18.67
CA GLU A 91 -16.30 -4.99 -18.93
C GLU A 91 -15.65 -3.68 -18.47
N ILE A 92 -14.54 -3.81 -17.74
CA ILE A 92 -13.63 -2.71 -17.40
C ILE A 92 -12.57 -2.60 -18.51
N CYS A 93 -11.88 -3.70 -18.81
CA CYS A 93 -10.87 -3.77 -19.87
C CYS A 93 -10.54 -5.24 -20.22
N GLN A 94 -9.68 -5.40 -21.24
CA GLN A 94 -9.07 -6.68 -21.62
C GLN A 94 -7.68 -6.84 -21.00
N ILE A 95 -7.38 -8.03 -20.50
CA ILE A 95 -6.06 -8.43 -19.98
C ILE A 95 -5.44 -9.45 -20.94
N PRO A 96 -4.33 -9.14 -21.63
CA PRO A 96 -3.72 -10.04 -22.62
C PRO A 96 -3.20 -11.36 -22.03
N LEU A 97 -3.16 -12.42 -22.85
CA LEU A 97 -2.53 -13.70 -22.54
C LEU A 97 -1.08 -13.51 -22.07
N GLY A 98 -0.68 -14.22 -21.02
CA GLY A 98 0.66 -14.16 -20.43
C GLY A 98 0.89 -12.94 -19.53
N THR A 99 -0.08 -12.05 -19.38
CA THR A 99 0.05 -10.87 -18.52
C THR A 99 0.03 -11.27 -17.05
N ALA A 100 0.94 -10.68 -16.26
CA ALA A 100 0.95 -10.81 -14.81
C ALA A 100 -0.11 -9.89 -14.18
N VAL A 101 -0.85 -10.40 -13.21
CA VAL A 101 -1.87 -9.67 -12.45
C VAL A 101 -1.73 -9.93 -10.95
N ALA A 102 -2.13 -8.95 -10.14
CA ALA A 102 -2.23 -9.13 -8.69
C ALA A 102 -3.63 -9.64 -8.34
N THR A 103 -3.72 -10.66 -7.50
CA THR A 103 -4.99 -11.29 -7.11
C THR A 103 -5.19 -11.33 -5.61
N PHE A 104 -6.42 -11.08 -5.13
CA PHE A 104 -6.71 -10.84 -3.72
C PHE A 104 -7.62 -11.91 -3.09
N GLY A 105 -7.76 -13.07 -3.75
CA GLY A 105 -8.57 -14.19 -3.29
C GLY A 105 -9.89 -14.37 -4.04
N ASP A 106 -10.55 -15.47 -3.73
CA ASP A 106 -11.81 -15.91 -4.35
C ASP A 106 -12.91 -14.87 -4.15
N ALA A 107 -13.67 -14.59 -5.22
CA ALA A 107 -14.78 -13.64 -5.25
C ALA A 107 -16.13 -14.33 -5.46
N GLY A 108 -16.20 -15.66 -5.34
CA GLY A 108 -17.37 -16.47 -5.64
C GLY A 108 -17.60 -16.68 -7.15
N ASN A 109 -18.51 -17.59 -7.49
CA ASN A 109 -18.91 -17.91 -8.87
C ASN A 109 -17.75 -18.29 -9.82
N GLY A 110 -16.63 -18.77 -9.28
CA GLY A 110 -15.42 -19.07 -10.06
C GLY A 110 -14.62 -17.83 -10.48
N PHE A 111 -14.92 -16.67 -9.91
CA PHE A 111 -14.16 -15.44 -10.12
C PHE A 111 -13.16 -15.21 -9.00
N ILE A 112 -12.10 -14.48 -9.32
CA ILE A 112 -11.10 -13.99 -8.36
C ILE A 112 -11.02 -12.47 -8.47
N SER A 113 -10.75 -11.80 -7.35
CA SER A 113 -10.48 -10.36 -7.34
C SER A 113 -9.10 -10.08 -7.93
N VAL A 114 -9.03 -9.14 -8.88
CA VAL A 114 -7.84 -8.83 -9.68
C VAL A 114 -7.60 -7.32 -9.68
N TYR A 115 -6.32 -6.93 -9.53
CA TYR A 115 -5.85 -5.58 -9.83
C TYR A 115 -4.91 -5.61 -11.03
N TYR A 116 -5.23 -4.79 -12.03
CA TYR A 116 -4.49 -4.70 -13.28
C TYR A 116 -4.49 -3.26 -13.79
N GLN A 117 -3.30 -2.70 -14.02
CA GLN A 117 -3.07 -1.35 -14.57
C GLN A 117 -3.95 -0.26 -13.95
N GLY A 118 -4.01 -0.18 -12.62
CA GLY A 118 -4.81 0.85 -11.93
C GLY A 118 -6.29 0.52 -11.76
N SER A 119 -6.77 -0.59 -12.32
CA SER A 119 -8.17 -1.01 -12.23
C SER A 119 -8.33 -2.25 -11.34
N SER A 120 -9.30 -2.18 -10.43
CA SER A 120 -9.76 -3.34 -9.64
C SER A 120 -11.01 -3.93 -10.27
N GLY A 121 -11.06 -5.25 -10.38
CA GLY A 121 -12.23 -5.96 -10.91
C GLY A 121 -12.12 -7.46 -10.68
N TYR A 122 -12.85 -8.23 -11.50
CA TYR A 122 -12.98 -9.66 -11.34
C TYR A 122 -12.75 -10.40 -12.66
N CYS A 123 -11.99 -11.48 -12.63
CA CYS A 123 -11.77 -12.38 -13.76
C CYS A 123 -12.07 -13.82 -13.35
N LEU A 124 -12.41 -14.67 -14.33
CA LEU A 124 -12.57 -16.10 -14.10
C LEU A 124 -11.24 -16.74 -13.71
N ALA A 125 -11.23 -17.46 -12.58
CA ALA A 125 -10.05 -18.12 -12.06
C ALA A 125 -9.49 -19.20 -13.00
N SER A 126 -10.33 -19.79 -13.85
CA SER A 126 -9.93 -20.82 -14.84
C SER A 126 -8.97 -20.32 -15.92
N TYR A 127 -8.88 -18.99 -16.11
CA TYR A 127 -7.93 -18.35 -17.03
C TYR A 127 -6.71 -17.76 -16.32
N LEU A 128 -6.49 -18.12 -15.06
CA LEU A 128 -5.34 -17.66 -14.30
C LEU A 128 -4.53 -18.86 -13.82
N SER A 129 -3.20 -18.71 -13.84
CA SER A 129 -2.28 -19.73 -13.32
C SER A 129 -2.50 -19.95 -11.82
N ALA A 130 -1.86 -21.00 -11.29
CA ALA A 130 -1.59 -21.06 -9.86
C ALA A 130 -0.81 -19.80 -9.41
N PRO A 131 -0.94 -19.38 -8.13
CA PRO A 131 -0.07 -18.36 -7.55
C PRO A 131 1.40 -18.67 -7.81
N VAL A 132 2.18 -17.66 -8.16
CA VAL A 132 3.63 -17.72 -8.05
C VAL A 132 4.02 -16.88 -6.84
N ASP A 133 4.70 -17.51 -5.89
CA ASP A 133 5.25 -16.88 -4.68
C ASP A 133 6.68 -16.36 -4.93
#